data_AF-A0A094ENX6-F1
#
_entry.id   AF-A0A094ENX6-F1
#
_cell.length_a   1.000
_cell.length_b   1.000
_cell.length_c   1.000
_cell.angle_alpha   90.00
_cell.angle_beta   90.00
_cell.angle_gamma   90.00
#
_symmetry.space_group_name_H-M   'P 1'
#
loop_
_entity.id
_entity.type
_entity.pdbx_description
1 polymer ?
#
loop_
_entity_poly.entity_id
_entity_poly.type
_entity_poly.pdbx_seq_one_letter_code
_entity_poly.pdbx_strand_id
1 'polypeptide(L)'
;MGDDGSGLATSPHTAPGIPARDDVELYAFFSGEKSFISPTSPPPLLSSQSDLLQLQQTIETNSTINMAPKMRLPSGRAILNLISVETEEGLSRAQTMLANEDLKPVEPARRQWGPWNYVGFWIADSFNINTWMIASSSVVAGLSWWQAWICVWVGYSIAGAFVVATGRIGATYHIGFPVASRASFGVWGGLWPVFNRSAMACIWYGVQAWIGGQCVTLMITAIWPRYEQLPNSMPASSGTTTKDFLSFFLFCLCSLPALYPHVHQIRHLFTAKSLVVPVAGIAFFIWGVVRAKGLGPVVNKPNVIHGNELAWAIIKGIMSSIANFSALIVNVPDFSRFAIKPKDAFWSQLFTIPVGFGITSFIGIIVSSCSVVIFGGEAIWNPLDLLAKFLQEGGHGNRAGVFFIAASFTLAQLGTNIAANSVSAGTDLTALLPRYITIRRGGYICAAVGFAMCPWNLLSSSNNFTTYLSAYSVFLSSIAGVMLCDYYIVRKGYLQIKDLYTAKKTAPYYFTYGFNWRAYAAYIAGILINIVGFVGAVREPTGGPSAPLGAQYIYNLNYFCGFIVAGIVYYVLCLISPVPAVSATWLEVGDAIDNPHLADSDSEEDEKAGATMYEDGVRRRGASEEIV
;
A
#
# COMPACT_ATOMS: atom_id res chain seq x y z
N MET A 1 -38.77 -19.12 -52.97
CA MET A 1 -38.18 -20.05 -53.96
C MET A 1 -36.91 -20.57 -53.33
N GLY A 2 -36.85 -21.75 -52.73
CA GLY A 2 -37.80 -22.88 -52.63
C GLY A 2 -36.92 -24.11 -52.35
N ASP A 3 -37.18 -24.93 -51.33
CA ASP A 3 -38.24 -25.96 -51.28
C ASP A 3 -38.10 -26.93 -52.46
N ASP A 4 -37.95 -28.26 -52.31
CA ASP A 4 -38.21 -29.19 -51.18
C ASP A 4 -37.14 -30.33 -51.15
N GLY A 5 -37.08 -31.28 -50.21
CA GLY A 5 -37.90 -31.56 -49.01
C GLY A 5 -38.01 -33.08 -48.71
N SER A 6 -38.80 -33.44 -47.69
CA SER A 6 -39.09 -34.82 -47.17
C SER A 6 -37.93 -35.59 -46.48
N GLY A 7 -38.11 -36.34 -45.38
CA GLY A 7 -39.23 -36.51 -44.41
C GLY A 7 -38.70 -37.21 -43.12
N LEU A 8 -39.13 -36.94 -41.87
CA LEU A 8 -40.45 -37.11 -41.21
C LEU A 8 -40.91 -38.58 -41.09
N ALA A 9 -41.45 -39.10 -39.96
CA ALA A 9 -41.78 -38.56 -38.62
C ALA A 9 -41.58 -39.69 -37.55
N THR A 10 -41.95 -39.72 -36.24
CA THR A 10 -42.73 -38.93 -35.23
C THR A 10 -42.09 -39.23 -33.84
N SER A 11 -42.20 -38.47 -32.73
CA SER A 11 -43.32 -38.00 -31.87
C SER A 11 -44.10 -39.10 -31.08
N PRO A 12 -44.58 -38.87 -29.83
CA PRO A 12 -44.29 -37.81 -28.84
C PRO A 12 -44.15 -38.31 -27.37
N HIS A 13 -43.85 -37.44 -26.37
CA HIS A 13 -44.64 -37.22 -25.13
C HIS A 13 -43.96 -36.36 -24.02
N THR A 14 -44.68 -35.31 -23.62
CA THR A 14 -44.82 -34.66 -22.27
C THR A 14 -43.79 -34.87 -21.14
N ALA A 15 -43.29 -33.76 -20.58
CA ALA A 15 -42.72 -33.66 -19.22
C ALA A 15 -43.81 -33.72 -18.13
N PRO A 16 -43.47 -34.02 -16.85
CA PRO A 16 -43.26 -32.92 -15.88
C PRO A 16 -42.24 -33.21 -14.75
N GLY A 17 -41.97 -32.20 -13.90
CA GLY A 17 -41.57 -32.40 -12.50
C GLY A 17 -40.14 -32.01 -12.12
N ILE A 18 -40.01 -31.19 -11.07
CA ILE A 18 -38.75 -30.89 -10.36
C ILE A 18 -38.71 -31.71 -9.07
N PRO A 19 -37.61 -32.43 -8.79
CA PRO A 19 -37.14 -32.71 -7.43
C PRO A 19 -35.99 -31.75 -7.05
N ALA A 20 -35.80 -31.53 -5.75
CA ALA A 20 -34.70 -30.72 -5.21
C ALA A 20 -33.89 -31.53 -4.18
N ARG A 21 -32.64 -31.10 -3.93
CA ARG A 21 -31.60 -31.79 -3.13
C ARG A 21 -30.91 -32.93 -3.93
N ASP A 22 -29.66 -33.32 -3.65
CA ASP A 22 -28.90 -33.22 -2.38
C ASP A 22 -27.58 -32.43 -2.41
N ASP A 23 -27.44 -31.49 -1.46
CA ASP A 23 -26.19 -30.80 -1.09
C ASP A 23 -25.60 -31.42 0.20
N VAL A 24 -25.21 -32.71 0.19
CA VAL A 24 -24.74 -33.41 1.41
C VAL A 24 -23.50 -34.30 1.21
N GLU A 25 -22.47 -33.84 0.49
CA GLU A 25 -21.18 -34.58 0.46
C GLU A 25 -19.90 -33.72 0.42
N LEU A 26 -19.97 -32.42 0.80
CA LEU A 26 -18.79 -31.52 0.79
C LEU A 26 -18.29 -31.07 2.19
N TYR A 27 -18.81 -31.64 3.28
CA TYR A 27 -18.44 -31.24 4.65
C TYR A 27 -17.58 -32.24 5.44
N ALA A 28 -17.39 -33.46 4.93
CA ALA A 28 -16.66 -34.53 5.63
C ALA A 28 -15.12 -34.38 5.64
N PHE A 29 -14.56 -33.31 5.05
CA PHE A 29 -13.11 -33.11 4.93
C PHE A 29 -12.48 -32.23 6.04
N PHE A 30 -13.29 -31.71 6.98
CA PHE A 30 -12.82 -30.82 8.06
C PHE A 30 -12.95 -31.37 9.49
N SER A 31 -13.53 -32.56 9.67
CA SER A 31 -13.61 -33.26 10.96
C SER A 31 -12.68 -34.49 10.97
N GLY A 32 -11.48 -34.32 11.53
CA GLY A 32 -10.43 -35.34 11.51
C GLY A 32 -10.60 -36.46 12.55
N GLU A 33 -11.52 -37.40 12.32
CA GLU A 33 -11.58 -38.67 13.04
C GLU A 33 -11.50 -39.87 12.08
N LYS A 34 -10.88 -40.98 12.53
CA LYS A 34 -10.64 -42.18 11.72
C LYS A 34 -11.38 -43.39 12.29
N SER A 35 -12.38 -43.88 11.56
CA SER A 35 -12.85 -45.27 11.71
C SER A 35 -13.43 -45.78 10.39
N PHE A 36 -12.93 -46.93 9.93
CA PHE A 36 -13.47 -47.69 8.80
C PHE A 36 -14.34 -48.82 9.35
N ILE A 37 -15.58 -48.95 8.87
CA ILE A 37 -16.40 -50.17 9.05
C ILE A 37 -17.04 -50.50 7.69
N SER A 38 -17.02 -51.79 7.33
CA SER A 38 -17.45 -52.30 6.01
C SER A 38 -18.94 -52.69 5.99
N PRO A 39 -19.69 -52.44 4.90
CA PRO A 39 -21.09 -52.85 4.77
C PRO A 39 -21.22 -54.28 4.23
N THR A 40 -21.49 -55.27 5.09
CA THR A 40 -21.67 -56.68 4.67
C THR A 40 -22.84 -57.41 5.38
N SER A 41 -24.08 -57.08 5.02
CA SER A 41 -25.24 -58.02 4.93
C SER A 41 -26.55 -57.24 4.71
N PRO A 42 -27.56 -57.81 4.01
CA PRO A 42 -28.92 -57.27 4.01
C PRO A 42 -29.68 -57.67 5.30
N PRO A 43 -30.56 -56.80 5.84
CA PRO A 43 -31.39 -57.14 7.00
C PRO A 43 -32.47 -58.18 6.64
N PRO A 44 -32.90 -59.03 7.60
CA PRO A 44 -33.90 -60.07 7.36
C PRO A 44 -35.33 -59.53 7.21
N LEU A 45 -36.18 -60.29 6.53
CA LEU A 45 -37.61 -60.01 6.40
C LEU A 45 -38.33 -60.24 7.74
N LEU A 46 -38.83 -59.16 8.33
CA LEU A 46 -39.65 -59.15 9.54
C LEU A 46 -41.03 -59.75 9.22
N SER A 47 -41.41 -60.82 9.92
CA SER A 47 -42.59 -61.63 9.58
C SER A 47 -43.59 -61.82 10.73
N SER A 48 -43.29 -61.33 11.95
CA SER A 48 -44.22 -61.37 13.07
C SER A 48 -44.67 -59.97 13.52
N GLN A 49 -45.90 -59.89 14.04
CA GLN A 49 -46.48 -58.66 14.57
C GLN A 49 -45.74 -58.19 15.85
N SER A 50 -45.08 -59.11 16.55
CA SER A 50 -44.18 -58.84 17.68
C SER A 50 -42.90 -58.08 17.27
N ASP A 51 -42.32 -58.35 16.10
CA ASP A 51 -41.11 -57.68 15.64
C ASP A 51 -41.39 -56.20 15.32
N LEU A 52 -42.57 -55.94 14.72
CA LEU A 52 -43.08 -54.58 14.48
C LEU A 52 -43.30 -53.82 15.79
N LEU A 53 -43.85 -54.46 16.83
CA LEU A 53 -44.04 -53.85 18.15
C LEU A 53 -42.70 -53.54 18.85
N GLN A 54 -41.69 -54.42 18.75
CA GLN A 54 -40.35 -54.13 19.28
C GLN A 54 -39.67 -52.99 18.50
N LEU A 55 -39.84 -52.92 17.19
CA LEU A 55 -39.41 -51.77 16.39
C LEU A 55 -40.12 -50.48 16.81
N GLN A 56 -41.43 -50.54 17.05
CA GLN A 56 -42.22 -49.38 17.47
C GLN A 56 -41.79 -48.88 18.85
N GLN A 57 -41.59 -49.76 19.83
CA GLN A 57 -41.01 -49.40 21.13
C GLN A 57 -39.57 -48.88 21.02
N THR A 58 -38.76 -49.42 20.11
CA THR A 58 -37.38 -48.95 19.87
C THR A 58 -37.37 -47.55 19.23
N ILE A 59 -38.32 -47.26 18.33
CA ILE A 59 -38.51 -45.94 17.71
C ILE A 59 -39.03 -44.93 18.74
N GLU A 60 -40.02 -45.29 19.56
CA GLU A 60 -40.53 -44.42 20.63
C GLU A 60 -39.46 -44.16 21.71
N THR A 61 -38.70 -45.17 22.13
CA THR A 61 -37.61 -44.99 23.11
C THR A 61 -36.46 -44.14 22.53
N ASN A 62 -36.17 -44.25 21.23
CA ASN A 62 -35.19 -43.39 20.56
C ASN A 62 -35.74 -42.02 20.12
N SER A 63 -37.05 -41.77 20.21
CA SER A 63 -37.64 -40.45 19.92
C SER A 63 -37.24 -39.37 20.94
N THR A 64 -36.70 -39.79 22.09
CA THR A 64 -36.08 -38.91 23.09
C THR A 64 -34.55 -38.77 22.91
N ILE A 65 -33.96 -39.29 21.83
CA ILE A 65 -32.61 -38.87 21.41
C ILE A 65 -32.67 -37.36 21.16
N ASN A 66 -31.78 -36.63 21.84
CA ASN A 66 -31.68 -35.17 21.78
C ASN A 66 -31.86 -34.64 20.36
N MET A 67 -32.85 -33.76 20.15
CA MET A 67 -32.79 -32.83 19.01
C MET A 67 -31.46 -32.10 19.12
N ALA A 68 -30.51 -32.40 18.22
CA ALA A 68 -29.24 -31.70 18.14
C ALA A 68 -29.53 -30.20 18.18
N PRO A 69 -28.92 -29.44 19.12
CA PRO A 69 -29.40 -28.13 19.49
C PRO A 69 -29.43 -27.26 18.24
N LYS A 70 -30.65 -26.90 17.77
CA LYS A 70 -30.89 -26.18 16.51
C LYS A 70 -29.79 -25.14 16.35
N MET A 71 -28.90 -25.35 15.38
CA MET A 71 -27.67 -24.58 15.25
C MET A 71 -28.03 -23.13 14.92
N ARG A 72 -28.30 -22.36 15.97
CA ARG A 72 -28.66 -20.94 15.88
C ARG A 72 -27.47 -20.29 15.22
N LEU A 73 -27.67 -19.79 14.00
CA LEU A 73 -26.72 -18.92 13.31
C LEU A 73 -26.16 -17.96 14.36
N PRO A 74 -24.82 -17.99 14.61
CA PRO A 74 -24.25 -17.32 15.76
C PRO A 74 -24.70 -15.87 15.73
N SER A 75 -25.32 -15.40 16.82
CA SER A 75 -25.86 -14.04 16.89
C SER A 75 -24.78 -13.04 16.46
N GLY A 76 -25.15 -11.88 15.90
CA GLY A 76 -24.15 -10.92 15.40
C GLY A 76 -23.03 -10.61 16.40
N ARG A 77 -23.33 -10.63 17.71
CA ARG A 77 -22.33 -10.50 18.79
C ARG A 77 -21.35 -11.68 18.88
N ALA A 78 -21.80 -12.92 18.67
CA ALA A 78 -20.95 -14.10 18.66
C ALA A 78 -20.02 -14.11 17.42
N ILE A 79 -20.50 -13.69 16.25
CA ILE A 79 -19.65 -13.52 15.06
C ILE A 79 -18.63 -12.39 15.29
N LEU A 80 -19.06 -11.24 15.83
CA LEU A 80 -18.17 -10.12 16.16
C LEU A 80 -17.14 -10.47 17.24
N ASN A 81 -17.43 -11.41 18.15
CA ASN A 81 -16.48 -11.91 19.13
C ASN A 81 -15.53 -12.97 18.54
N LEU A 82 -15.99 -13.83 17.61
CA LEU A 82 -15.13 -14.76 16.87
C LEU A 82 -14.15 -14.03 15.95
N ILE A 83 -14.55 -12.87 15.42
CA ILE A 83 -13.71 -12.02 14.57
C ILE A 83 -12.87 -11.05 15.42
N SER A 84 -13.17 -10.81 16.70
CA SER A 84 -12.38 -9.82 17.46
C SER A 84 -10.93 -10.25 17.68
N VAL A 85 -10.02 -9.28 17.58
CA VAL A 85 -8.60 -9.40 17.93
C VAL A 85 -8.47 -9.49 19.45
N GLU A 86 -7.49 -10.24 19.94
CA GLU A 86 -7.16 -10.29 21.37
C GLU A 86 -6.69 -8.91 21.86
N THR A 87 -7.16 -8.51 23.04
CA THR A 87 -6.88 -7.21 23.66
C THR A 87 -6.46 -7.40 25.10
N GLU A 88 -5.54 -6.55 25.57
CA GLU A 88 -5.09 -6.50 26.97
C GLU A 88 -6.27 -6.37 27.94
N GLU A 89 -6.23 -7.12 29.04
CA GLU A 89 -7.30 -7.12 30.04
C GLU A 89 -7.40 -5.76 30.74
N GLY A 90 -8.61 -5.37 31.15
CA GLY A 90 -8.87 -4.07 31.79
C GLY A 90 -9.03 -2.87 30.84
N LEU A 91 -8.72 -2.99 29.54
CA LEU A 91 -8.95 -1.89 28.58
C LEU A 91 -10.43 -1.49 28.49
N SER A 92 -10.71 -0.18 28.55
CA SER A 92 -12.08 0.34 28.36
C SER A 92 -12.59 0.14 26.93
N ARG A 93 -13.90 0.32 26.73
CA ARG A 93 -14.54 0.29 25.40
C ARG A 93 -13.98 1.34 24.43
N ALA A 94 -13.33 2.39 24.92
CA ALA A 94 -12.70 3.40 24.08
C ALA A 94 -11.23 3.07 23.79
N GLN A 95 -10.47 2.57 24.77
CA GLN A 95 -9.09 2.09 24.54
C GLN A 95 -9.06 0.88 23.60
N THR A 96 -10.03 -0.03 23.66
CA THR A 96 -10.20 -1.14 22.69
C THR A 96 -10.59 -0.68 21.27
N MET A 97 -10.83 0.63 21.06
CA MET A 97 -10.96 1.27 19.74
C MET A 97 -9.70 2.08 19.35
N LEU A 98 -8.65 2.08 20.17
CA LEU A 98 -7.41 2.86 19.98
C LEU A 98 -6.12 2.02 20.09
N ALA A 99 -6.16 0.89 20.78
CA ALA A 99 -5.04 0.02 21.07
C ALA A 99 -5.32 -1.42 20.65
N ASN A 100 -4.32 -2.04 20.02
CA ASN A 100 -4.14 -3.48 19.94
C ASN A 100 -2.63 -3.77 19.81
N GLU A 101 -2.23 -5.03 19.78
CA GLU A 101 -0.82 -5.45 19.80
C GLU A 101 0.00 -4.97 18.58
N ASP A 102 -0.62 -4.87 17.39
CA ASP A 102 0.03 -4.36 16.16
C ASP A 102 0.34 -2.84 16.24
N LEU A 103 -0.37 -2.10 17.10
CA LEU A 103 -0.31 -0.64 17.25
C LEU A 103 0.47 -0.15 18.47
N LYS A 104 0.84 -1.02 19.40
CA LYS A 104 1.67 -0.64 20.57
C LYS A 104 3.03 -0.08 20.14
N PRO A 105 3.70 0.72 21.00
CA PRO A 105 5.10 1.07 20.78
C PRO A 105 5.95 -0.20 20.78
N VAL A 106 6.87 -0.33 19.81
CA VAL A 106 7.68 -1.54 19.64
C VAL A 106 8.61 -1.72 20.84
N GLU A 107 8.59 -2.89 21.47
CA GLU A 107 9.46 -3.24 22.60
C GLU A 107 10.89 -3.52 22.16
N PRO A 108 11.90 -3.36 23.04
CA PRO A 108 13.32 -3.53 22.70
C PRO A 108 13.66 -4.84 21.95
N ALA A 109 12.98 -5.95 22.25
CA ALA A 109 13.21 -7.24 21.58
C ALA A 109 12.80 -7.25 20.09
N ARG A 110 11.83 -6.43 19.66
CA ARG A 110 11.42 -6.26 18.25
C ARG A 110 12.15 -5.10 17.54
N ARG A 111 12.88 -4.23 18.26
CA ARG A 111 13.73 -3.14 17.71
C ARG A 111 15.03 -3.70 17.07
N GLN A 112 14.90 -4.40 15.93
CA GLN A 112 15.99 -5.18 15.31
C GLN A 112 16.62 -4.55 14.05
N TRP A 113 16.19 -3.36 13.61
CA TRP A 113 16.67 -2.77 12.35
C TRP A 113 17.88 -1.84 12.59
N GLY A 114 19.05 -2.27 12.14
CA GLY A 114 20.24 -1.42 12.00
C GLY A 114 20.28 -0.70 10.65
N PRO A 115 21.33 0.10 10.38
CA PRO A 115 21.39 0.93 9.17
C PRO A 115 21.34 0.10 7.88
N TRP A 116 21.98 -1.07 7.85
CA TRP A 116 21.98 -1.96 6.68
C TRP A 116 20.61 -2.58 6.38
N ASN A 117 19.70 -2.68 7.35
CA ASN A 117 18.32 -3.10 7.11
C ASN A 117 17.56 -2.05 6.28
N TYR A 118 17.74 -0.77 6.60
CA TYR A 118 17.19 0.34 5.83
C TYR A 118 17.85 0.50 4.45
N VAL A 119 19.17 0.28 4.34
CA VAL A 119 19.85 0.24 3.03
C VAL A 119 19.27 -0.88 2.16
N GLY A 120 19.17 -2.09 2.70
CA GLY A 120 18.60 -3.25 1.98
C GLY A 120 17.13 -3.05 1.61
N PHE A 121 16.33 -2.44 2.50
CA PHE A 121 14.94 -2.07 2.24
C PHE A 121 14.82 -1.08 1.08
N TRP A 122 15.59 0.02 1.07
CA TRP A 122 15.49 1.03 0.01
C TRP A 122 16.11 0.60 -1.33
N ILE A 123 17.13 -0.26 -1.34
CA ILE A 123 17.60 -0.94 -2.57
C ILE A 123 16.52 -1.89 -3.10
N ALA A 124 15.89 -2.66 -2.21
CA ALA A 124 14.79 -3.53 -2.60
C ALA A 124 13.62 -2.71 -3.16
N ASP A 125 13.20 -1.62 -2.50
CA ASP A 125 12.08 -0.80 -2.93
C ASP A 125 12.36 -0.02 -4.22
N SER A 126 13.55 0.57 -4.37
CA SER A 126 13.88 1.41 -5.54
C SER A 126 13.71 0.66 -6.86
N PHE A 127 14.18 -0.58 -6.91
CA PHE A 127 14.07 -1.51 -8.03
C PHE A 127 12.63 -2.03 -8.18
N ASN A 128 11.77 -1.15 -8.69
CA ASN A 128 10.40 -1.40 -9.11
C ASN A 128 10.10 -0.68 -10.44
N ILE A 129 9.05 -1.10 -11.16
CA ILE A 129 8.74 -0.57 -12.50
C ILE A 129 8.17 0.85 -12.47
N ASN A 130 7.42 1.23 -11.44
CA ASN A 130 6.86 2.59 -11.34
C ASN A 130 7.98 3.65 -11.30
N THR A 131 9.09 3.38 -10.59
CA THR A 131 10.29 4.24 -10.62
C THR A 131 10.78 4.51 -12.06
N TRP A 132 10.83 3.48 -12.90
CA TRP A 132 11.23 3.62 -14.31
C TRP A 132 10.20 4.38 -15.15
N MET A 133 8.91 4.14 -14.93
CA MET A 133 7.83 4.81 -15.65
C MET A 133 7.79 6.32 -15.33
N ILE A 134 8.02 6.71 -14.07
CA ILE A 134 8.14 8.11 -13.63
C ILE A 134 9.37 8.78 -14.26
N ALA A 135 10.52 8.11 -14.23
CA ALA A 135 11.75 8.65 -14.80
C ALA A 135 11.67 8.79 -16.33
N SER A 136 11.01 7.84 -16.99
CA SER A 136 10.88 7.81 -18.46
C SER A 136 9.78 8.73 -18.99
N SER A 137 8.72 9.02 -18.23
CA SER A 137 7.70 10.01 -18.63
C SER A 137 8.30 11.41 -18.79
N SER A 138 9.34 11.74 -18.01
CA SER A 138 10.12 12.98 -18.16
C SER A 138 10.82 13.08 -19.52
N VAL A 139 11.29 11.96 -20.08
CA VAL A 139 11.89 11.90 -21.43
C VAL A 139 10.82 12.05 -22.51
N VAL A 140 9.64 11.43 -22.33
CA VAL A 140 8.48 11.61 -23.22
C VAL A 140 7.97 13.05 -23.20
N ALA A 141 8.04 13.74 -22.05
CA ALA A 141 7.75 15.16 -21.92
C ALA A 141 8.79 16.09 -22.60
N GLY A 142 9.77 15.54 -23.34
CA GLY A 142 10.70 16.30 -24.18
C GLY A 142 12.02 16.69 -23.51
N LEU A 143 12.27 16.28 -22.25
CA LEU A 143 13.56 16.48 -21.59
C LEU A 143 14.65 15.55 -22.16
N SER A 144 15.90 15.99 -22.08
CA SER A 144 17.05 15.13 -22.37
C SER A 144 17.21 14.07 -21.26
N TRP A 145 17.93 12.98 -21.58
CA TRP A 145 18.22 11.93 -20.60
C TRP A 145 18.87 12.47 -19.32
N TRP A 146 19.78 13.45 -19.43
CA TRP A 146 20.50 14.02 -18.30
C TRP A 146 19.64 15.02 -17.51
N GLN A 147 18.74 15.76 -18.18
CA GLN A 147 17.76 16.63 -17.51
C GLN A 147 16.78 15.79 -16.67
N ALA A 148 16.21 14.74 -17.26
CA ALA A 148 15.36 13.79 -16.55
C ALA A 148 16.08 13.14 -15.35
N TRP A 149 17.36 12.80 -15.51
CA TRP A 149 18.15 12.20 -14.42
C TRP A 149 18.47 13.20 -13.29
N ILE A 150 18.74 14.47 -13.59
CA ILE A 150 18.87 15.52 -12.56
C ILE A 150 17.53 15.73 -11.83
N CYS A 151 16.39 15.71 -12.55
CA CYS A 151 15.08 15.83 -11.92
C CYS A 151 14.83 14.73 -10.88
N VAL A 152 15.19 13.48 -11.23
CA VAL A 152 15.18 12.32 -10.34
C VAL A 152 16.06 12.53 -9.12
N TRP A 153 17.34 12.91 -9.30
CA TRP A 153 18.26 13.12 -8.18
C TRP A 153 17.77 14.19 -7.20
N VAL A 154 17.30 15.33 -7.70
CA VAL A 154 16.76 16.42 -6.87
C VAL A 154 15.47 15.99 -6.17
N GLY A 155 14.52 15.42 -6.92
CA GLY A 155 13.22 15.02 -6.38
C GLY A 155 13.31 13.93 -5.32
N TYR A 156 14.12 12.87 -5.54
CA TYR A 156 14.32 11.82 -4.54
C TYR A 156 15.22 12.23 -3.38
N SER A 157 16.12 13.21 -3.54
CA SER A 157 16.85 13.80 -2.40
C SER A 157 15.91 14.57 -1.47
N ILE A 158 14.98 15.36 -2.04
CA ILE A 158 13.98 16.10 -1.27
C ILE A 158 12.98 15.13 -0.61
N ALA A 159 12.51 14.12 -1.35
CA ALA A 159 11.68 13.06 -0.78
C ALA A 159 12.40 12.33 0.37
N GLY A 160 13.69 12.00 0.22
CA GLY A 160 14.52 11.42 1.27
C GLY A 160 14.61 12.30 2.52
N ALA A 161 14.77 13.62 2.35
CA ALA A 161 14.76 14.58 3.47
C ALA A 161 13.43 14.58 4.23
N PHE A 162 12.29 14.57 3.53
CA PHE A 162 10.97 14.44 4.15
C PHE A 162 10.78 13.07 4.84
N VAL A 163 11.22 11.97 4.22
CA VAL A 163 11.15 10.62 4.80
C VAL A 163 11.94 10.53 6.10
N VAL A 164 13.14 11.12 6.21
CA VAL A 164 13.88 11.09 7.48
C VAL A 164 13.34 12.04 8.53
N ALA A 165 12.68 13.15 8.12
CA ALA A 165 11.99 14.04 9.04
C ALA A 165 10.80 13.35 9.72
N THR A 166 9.89 12.75 8.96
CA THR A 166 8.77 11.98 9.56
C THR A 166 9.28 10.70 10.24
N GLY A 167 10.27 10.05 9.63
CA GLY A 167 10.87 8.81 10.12
C GLY A 167 11.51 8.94 11.50
N ARG A 168 11.98 10.15 11.89
CA ARG A 168 12.45 10.42 13.25
C ARG A 168 11.38 10.14 14.30
N ILE A 169 10.12 10.49 14.05
CA ILE A 169 9.03 10.29 15.03
C ILE A 169 8.90 8.81 15.39
N GLY A 170 8.85 7.94 14.37
CA GLY A 170 8.81 6.49 14.58
C GLY A 170 10.10 5.93 15.20
N ALA A 171 11.28 6.41 14.76
CA ALA A 171 12.56 5.88 15.22
C ALA A 171 12.96 6.33 16.64
N THR A 172 12.44 7.46 17.11
CA THR A 172 12.57 7.96 18.49
C THR A 172 11.53 7.31 19.40
N TYR A 173 10.25 7.30 19.01
CA TYR A 173 9.15 6.93 19.91
C TYR A 173 8.58 5.51 19.70
N HIS A 174 9.13 4.75 18.74
CA HIS A 174 8.75 3.38 18.41
C HIS A 174 7.26 3.17 18.06
N ILE A 175 6.57 4.24 17.63
CA ILE A 175 5.16 4.22 17.21
C ILE A 175 5.01 4.29 15.68
N GLY A 176 3.93 3.68 15.16
CA GLY A 176 3.54 3.78 13.75
C GLY A 176 2.86 5.12 13.41
N PHE A 177 2.73 5.40 12.12
CA PHE A 177 2.10 6.63 11.60
C PHE A 177 0.68 6.85 12.11
N PRO A 178 -0.19 5.83 12.22
CA PRO A 178 -1.53 6.04 12.73
C PRO A 178 -1.59 6.59 14.16
N VAL A 179 -0.66 6.16 15.02
CA VAL A 179 -0.54 6.66 16.39
C VAL A 179 0.10 8.05 16.40
N ALA A 180 1.14 8.29 15.60
CA ALA A 180 1.76 9.60 15.45
C ALA A 180 0.76 10.67 14.97
N SER A 181 -0.17 10.31 14.08
CA SER A 181 -1.21 11.22 13.56
C SER A 181 -2.14 11.76 14.66
N ARG A 182 -2.35 11.00 15.75
CA ARG A 182 -3.21 11.39 16.89
C ARG A 182 -2.63 12.59 17.65
N ALA A 183 -1.31 12.76 17.65
CA ALA A 183 -0.66 13.89 18.31
C ALA A 183 -1.12 15.24 17.72
N SER A 184 -1.26 15.29 16.39
CA SER A 184 -1.57 16.52 15.66
C SER A 184 -3.05 16.65 15.35
N PHE A 185 -3.71 15.59 14.88
CA PHE A 185 -5.14 15.62 14.48
C PHE A 185 -6.12 15.28 15.62
N GLY A 186 -5.63 14.72 16.73
CA GLY A 186 -6.43 14.25 17.86
C GLY A 186 -6.74 12.76 17.82
N VAL A 187 -7.11 12.19 18.97
CA VAL A 187 -7.34 10.76 19.17
C VAL A 187 -8.37 10.16 18.19
N TRP A 188 -9.47 10.84 17.92
CA TRP A 188 -10.45 10.44 16.90
C TRP A 188 -10.21 11.11 15.54
N GLY A 189 -9.64 12.32 15.52
CA GLY A 189 -9.31 13.03 14.27
C GLY A 189 -8.20 12.36 13.44
N GLY A 190 -7.27 11.64 14.08
CA GLY A 190 -6.23 10.86 13.41
C GLY A 190 -6.77 9.77 12.47
N LEU A 191 -8.01 9.32 12.65
CA LEU A 191 -8.66 8.38 11.74
C LEU A 191 -8.78 8.92 10.31
N TRP A 192 -8.85 10.23 10.10
CA TRP A 192 -8.96 10.81 8.75
C TRP A 192 -7.63 10.76 7.96
N PRO A 193 -6.47 11.24 8.48
CA PRO A 193 -5.17 10.97 7.89
C PRO A 193 -4.92 9.49 7.58
N VAL A 194 -5.28 8.60 8.51
CA VAL A 194 -5.10 7.15 8.38
C VAL A 194 -5.99 6.56 7.28
N PHE A 195 -7.25 6.99 7.19
CA PHE A 195 -8.13 6.59 6.09
C PHE A 195 -7.58 7.02 4.72
N ASN A 196 -7.08 8.25 4.62
CA ASN A 196 -6.45 8.74 3.38
C ASN A 196 -5.22 7.90 3.01
N ARG A 197 -4.33 7.61 3.97
CA ARG A 197 -3.12 6.79 3.71
C ARG A 197 -3.45 5.33 3.40
N SER A 198 -4.47 4.77 4.04
CA SER A 198 -4.97 3.41 3.79
C SER A 198 -5.52 3.28 2.37
N ALA A 199 -6.45 4.15 1.98
CA ALA A 199 -7.00 4.20 0.64
C ALA A 199 -5.88 4.32 -0.40
N MET A 200 -4.88 5.16 -0.13
CA MET A 200 -3.71 5.31 -0.99
C MET A 200 -2.84 4.05 -1.12
N ALA A 201 -2.67 3.24 -0.06
CA ALA A 201 -2.03 1.94 -0.19
C ALA A 201 -2.88 0.97 -1.05
N CYS A 202 -4.20 0.94 -0.89
CA CYS A 202 -5.08 0.10 -1.71
C CYS A 202 -5.00 0.47 -3.21
N ILE A 203 -4.98 1.77 -3.52
CA ILE A 203 -4.87 2.25 -4.90
C ILE A 203 -3.51 1.87 -5.50
N TRP A 204 -2.41 2.15 -4.78
CA TRP A 204 -1.08 1.70 -5.19
C TRP A 204 -0.97 0.17 -5.29
N TYR A 205 -1.73 -0.59 -4.50
CA TYR A 205 -1.75 -2.05 -4.61
C TYR A 205 -2.33 -2.51 -5.94
N GLY A 206 -3.45 -1.93 -6.37
CA GLY A 206 -4.02 -2.18 -7.69
C GLY A 206 -3.05 -1.83 -8.82
N VAL A 207 -2.41 -0.65 -8.75
CA VAL A 207 -1.42 -0.19 -9.74
C VAL A 207 -0.21 -1.13 -9.84
N GLN A 208 0.41 -1.50 -8.71
CA GLN A 208 1.55 -2.43 -8.70
C GLN A 208 1.14 -3.84 -9.18
N ALA A 209 -0.07 -4.30 -8.84
CA ALA A 209 -0.60 -5.59 -9.26
C ALA A 209 -0.95 -5.64 -10.76
N TRP A 210 -1.45 -4.56 -11.35
CA TRP A 210 -1.67 -4.47 -12.80
C TRP A 210 -0.36 -4.64 -13.58
N ILE A 211 0.69 -3.93 -13.18
CA ILE A 211 2.01 -4.02 -13.80
C ILE A 211 2.60 -5.43 -13.60
N GLY A 212 2.36 -6.05 -12.43
CA GLY A 212 2.66 -7.47 -12.21
C GLY A 212 1.90 -8.40 -13.17
N GLY A 213 0.63 -8.12 -13.46
CA GLY A 213 -0.16 -8.78 -14.50
C GLY A 213 0.43 -8.63 -15.90
N GLN A 214 0.91 -7.44 -16.27
CA GLN A 214 1.60 -7.22 -17.54
C GLN A 214 2.91 -8.02 -17.64
N CYS A 215 3.67 -8.16 -16.53
CA CYS A 215 4.82 -9.07 -16.48
C CYS A 215 4.40 -10.54 -16.71
N VAL A 216 3.28 -10.98 -16.11
CA VAL A 216 2.71 -12.32 -16.36
C VAL A 216 2.26 -12.49 -17.82
N THR A 217 1.66 -11.48 -18.46
CA THR A 217 1.35 -11.52 -19.91
C THR A 217 2.61 -11.77 -20.74
N LEU A 218 3.70 -11.03 -20.48
CA LEU A 218 4.97 -11.23 -21.17
C LEU A 218 5.56 -12.62 -20.94
N MET A 219 5.50 -13.15 -19.71
CA MET A 219 5.97 -14.50 -19.40
C MET A 219 5.17 -15.57 -20.16
N ILE A 220 3.83 -15.47 -20.17
CA ILE A 220 2.96 -16.44 -20.84
C ILE A 220 3.16 -16.37 -22.36
N THR A 221 3.14 -15.17 -22.97
CA THR A 221 3.36 -15.02 -24.43
C THR A 221 4.77 -15.43 -24.84
N ALA A 222 5.78 -15.27 -23.96
CA ALA A 222 7.14 -15.75 -24.23
C ALA A 222 7.23 -17.29 -24.31
N ILE A 223 6.51 -18.04 -23.46
CA ILE A 223 6.45 -19.51 -23.53
C ILE A 223 5.49 -19.95 -24.66
N TRP A 224 4.31 -19.36 -24.74
CA TRP A 224 3.23 -19.71 -25.68
C TRP A 224 2.76 -18.48 -26.47
N PRO A 225 3.38 -18.16 -27.63
CA PRO A 225 3.02 -16.98 -28.44
C PRO A 225 1.54 -16.91 -28.87
N ARG A 226 0.84 -18.05 -28.89
CA ARG A 226 -0.61 -18.13 -29.16
C ARG A 226 -1.46 -17.42 -28.10
N TYR A 227 -0.93 -17.09 -26.92
CA TYR A 227 -1.63 -16.28 -25.91
C TYR A 227 -1.96 -14.87 -26.42
N GLU A 228 -1.17 -14.33 -27.35
CA GLU A 228 -1.45 -13.05 -28.02
C GLU A 228 -2.68 -13.13 -28.96
N GLN A 229 -3.13 -14.34 -29.31
CA GLN A 229 -4.30 -14.62 -30.14
C GLN A 229 -5.52 -15.04 -29.31
N LEU A 230 -5.51 -14.83 -27.98
CA LEU A 230 -6.65 -15.16 -27.12
C LEU A 230 -7.87 -14.30 -27.51
N PRO A 231 -9.04 -14.90 -27.84
CA PRO A 231 -10.23 -14.13 -28.19
C PRO A 231 -10.64 -13.17 -27.07
N ASN A 232 -10.81 -11.90 -27.41
CA ASN A 232 -11.24 -10.89 -26.45
C ASN A 232 -12.75 -10.89 -26.27
N SER A 233 -13.22 -11.38 -25.12
CA SER A 233 -14.63 -11.38 -24.71
C SER A 233 -15.02 -10.13 -23.91
N MET A 234 -14.08 -9.23 -23.60
CA MET A 234 -14.36 -8.00 -22.86
C MET A 234 -14.81 -6.84 -23.78
N PRO A 235 -15.81 -6.04 -23.39
CA PRO A 235 -16.25 -4.90 -24.18
C PRO A 235 -15.17 -3.82 -24.21
N ALA A 236 -15.09 -3.05 -25.31
CA ALA A 236 -14.09 -1.98 -25.47
C ALA A 236 -14.18 -0.90 -24.37
N SER A 237 -15.35 -0.70 -23.78
CA SER A 237 -15.58 0.20 -22.64
C SER A 237 -14.96 -0.25 -21.32
N SER A 238 -14.42 -1.47 -21.23
CA SER A 238 -13.74 -1.97 -20.02
C SER A 238 -12.36 -1.37 -19.78
N GLY A 239 -11.71 -0.82 -20.83
CA GLY A 239 -10.34 -0.32 -20.77
C GLY A 239 -9.25 -1.40 -20.72
N THR A 240 -9.59 -2.68 -20.92
CA THR A 240 -8.65 -3.81 -20.86
C THR A 240 -9.07 -4.94 -21.81
N THR A 241 -8.18 -5.93 -22.03
CA THR A 241 -8.49 -7.14 -22.81
C THR A 241 -8.65 -8.36 -21.89
N THR A 242 -9.35 -9.40 -22.37
CA THR A 242 -9.43 -10.70 -21.70
C THR A 242 -8.06 -11.31 -21.40
N LYS A 243 -7.07 -11.10 -22.28
CA LYS A 243 -5.68 -11.58 -22.12
C LYS A 243 -4.99 -10.91 -20.93
N ASP A 244 -5.04 -9.58 -20.89
CA ASP A 244 -4.33 -8.80 -19.88
C ASP A 244 -5.02 -8.89 -18.52
N PHE A 245 -6.37 -8.91 -18.49
CA PHE A 245 -7.12 -9.17 -17.27
C PHE A 245 -6.89 -10.58 -16.71
N LEU A 246 -6.77 -11.61 -17.55
CA LEU A 246 -6.46 -12.97 -17.09
C LEU A 246 -5.07 -13.03 -16.44
N SER A 247 -4.05 -12.40 -17.03
CA SER A 247 -2.72 -12.31 -16.44
C SER A 247 -2.69 -11.48 -15.14
N PHE A 248 -3.47 -10.41 -15.06
CA PHE A 248 -3.69 -9.64 -13.83
C PHE A 248 -4.35 -10.49 -12.73
N PHE A 249 -5.42 -11.22 -13.04
CA PHE A 249 -6.07 -12.15 -12.12
C PHE A 249 -5.09 -13.23 -11.62
N LEU A 250 -4.28 -13.81 -12.51
CA LEU A 250 -3.25 -14.78 -12.15
C LEU A 250 -2.18 -14.18 -11.23
N PHE A 251 -1.69 -12.96 -11.51
CA PHE A 251 -0.77 -12.26 -10.61
C PHE A 251 -1.39 -12.01 -9.23
N CYS A 252 -2.61 -11.49 -9.17
CA CYS A 252 -3.33 -11.26 -7.93
C CYS A 252 -3.49 -12.57 -7.13
N LEU A 253 -4.01 -13.63 -7.74
CA LEU A 253 -4.21 -14.93 -7.11
C LEU A 253 -2.89 -15.53 -6.57
N CYS A 254 -1.83 -15.50 -7.36
CA CYS A 254 -0.51 -15.99 -6.94
C CYS A 254 0.18 -15.10 -5.89
N SER A 255 -0.24 -13.83 -5.73
CA SER A 255 0.28 -12.94 -4.68
C SER A 255 -0.32 -13.21 -3.29
N LEU A 256 -1.56 -13.71 -3.20
CA LEU A 256 -2.29 -13.88 -1.95
C LEU A 256 -1.58 -14.74 -0.88
N PRO A 257 -0.87 -15.85 -1.21
CA PRO A 257 -0.10 -16.61 -0.22
C PRO A 257 1.06 -15.81 0.38
N ALA A 258 1.66 -14.89 -0.38
CA ALA A 258 2.79 -14.08 0.07
C ALA A 258 2.38 -12.92 1.01
N LEU A 259 1.08 -12.66 1.18
CA LEU A 259 0.54 -11.75 2.19
C LEU A 259 0.37 -12.40 3.58
N TYR A 260 0.48 -13.73 3.68
CA TYR A 260 0.28 -14.45 4.95
C TYR A 260 1.47 -14.38 5.95
N PRO A 261 2.76 -14.40 5.55
CA PRO A 261 3.87 -14.29 6.49
C PRO A 261 3.83 -13.01 7.33
N HIS A 262 4.30 -13.07 8.58
CA HIS A 262 4.44 -11.87 9.41
C HIS A 262 5.53 -10.94 8.85
N VAL A 263 5.40 -9.63 9.06
CA VAL A 263 6.30 -8.59 8.52
C VAL A 263 7.79 -8.91 8.72
N HIS A 264 8.17 -9.42 9.90
CA HIS A 264 9.55 -9.80 10.21
C HIS A 264 10.11 -10.97 9.37
N GLN A 265 9.25 -11.80 8.77
CA GLN A 265 9.62 -12.93 7.91
C GLN A 265 9.83 -12.50 6.45
N ILE A 266 9.18 -11.41 6.02
CA ILE A 266 9.22 -10.89 4.64
C ILE A 266 10.62 -10.42 4.24
N ARG A 267 11.52 -10.18 5.21
CA ARG A 267 12.95 -9.87 4.99
C ARG A 267 13.63 -10.77 3.95
N HIS A 268 13.28 -12.05 3.90
CA HIS A 268 13.88 -13.01 2.96
C HIS A 268 13.41 -12.80 1.50
N LEU A 269 12.16 -12.35 1.32
CA LEU A 269 11.66 -11.91 0.00
C LEU A 269 12.44 -10.67 -0.48
N PHE A 270 12.74 -9.74 0.43
CA PHE A 270 13.51 -8.53 0.10
C PHE A 270 14.97 -8.85 -0.23
N THR A 271 15.62 -9.79 0.48
CA THR A 271 16.97 -10.28 0.12
C THR A 271 16.98 -10.95 -1.26
N ALA A 272 15.97 -11.74 -1.61
CA ALA A 272 15.87 -12.32 -2.95
C ALA A 272 15.65 -11.23 -4.02
N LYS A 273 14.76 -10.26 -3.75
CA LYS A 273 14.48 -9.12 -4.64
C LYS A 273 15.73 -8.27 -4.91
N SER A 274 16.47 -7.89 -3.86
CA SER A 274 17.65 -7.01 -3.97
C SER A 274 18.86 -7.66 -4.65
N LEU A 275 18.85 -8.98 -4.85
CA LEU A 275 19.84 -9.69 -5.66
C LEU A 275 19.36 -9.91 -7.10
N VAL A 276 18.14 -10.43 -7.29
CA VAL A 276 17.64 -10.84 -8.61
C VAL A 276 17.25 -9.64 -9.49
N VAL A 277 16.56 -8.65 -8.93
CA VAL A 277 15.97 -7.56 -9.73
C VAL A 277 17.02 -6.60 -10.30
N PRO A 278 18.07 -6.18 -9.56
CA PRO A 278 19.12 -5.33 -10.13
C PRO A 278 19.87 -6.03 -11.27
N VAL A 279 20.13 -7.33 -11.17
CA VAL A 279 20.78 -8.12 -12.24
C VAL A 279 19.90 -8.14 -13.50
N ALA A 280 18.59 -8.36 -13.37
CA ALA A 280 17.67 -8.31 -14.51
C ALA A 280 17.56 -6.90 -15.12
N GLY A 281 17.58 -5.85 -14.28
CA GLY A 281 17.59 -4.46 -14.74
C GLY A 281 18.85 -4.08 -15.51
N ILE A 282 20.03 -4.51 -15.02
CA ILE A 282 21.32 -4.32 -15.71
C ILE A 282 21.36 -5.14 -17.01
N ALA A 283 20.84 -6.37 -17.02
CA ALA A 283 20.75 -7.18 -18.24
C ALA A 283 19.86 -6.51 -19.30
N PHE A 284 18.71 -5.96 -18.92
CA PHE A 284 17.82 -5.23 -19.83
C PHE A 284 18.44 -3.92 -20.33
N PHE A 285 19.15 -3.18 -19.47
CA PHE A 285 19.96 -2.01 -19.84
C PHE A 285 20.99 -2.36 -20.91
N ILE A 286 21.82 -3.39 -20.67
CA ILE A 286 22.84 -3.84 -21.62
C ILE A 286 22.20 -4.26 -22.94
N TRP A 287 21.11 -5.04 -22.89
CA TRP A 287 20.40 -5.48 -24.10
C TRP A 287 19.87 -4.30 -24.92
N GLY A 288 19.22 -3.32 -24.29
CA GLY A 288 18.74 -2.11 -24.94
C GLY A 288 19.88 -1.28 -25.57
N VAL A 289 20.99 -1.09 -24.85
CA VAL A 289 22.15 -0.33 -25.33
C VAL A 289 22.85 -1.03 -26.51
N VAL A 290 23.05 -2.35 -26.44
CA VAL A 290 23.61 -3.13 -27.55
C VAL A 290 22.72 -3.01 -28.80
N ARG A 291 21.39 -3.10 -28.63
CA ARG A 291 20.44 -2.95 -29.73
C ARG A 291 20.36 -1.54 -30.32
N ALA A 292 20.55 -0.51 -29.50
CA ALA A 292 20.69 0.89 -29.94
C ALA A 292 22.04 1.20 -30.62
N LYS A 293 22.91 0.19 -30.82
CA LYS A 293 24.27 0.31 -31.37
C LYS A 293 25.19 1.17 -30.49
N GLY A 294 25.02 1.06 -29.17
CA GLY A 294 25.80 1.76 -28.15
C GLY A 294 25.07 2.99 -27.57
N LEU A 295 25.71 3.66 -26.61
CA LEU A 295 25.12 4.81 -25.91
C LEU A 295 25.10 6.09 -26.77
N GLY A 296 26.01 6.24 -27.75
CA GLY A 296 26.20 7.47 -28.54
C GLY A 296 24.90 8.07 -29.12
N PRO A 297 24.09 7.29 -29.87
CA PRO A 297 22.82 7.76 -30.43
C PRO A 297 21.78 8.20 -29.39
N VAL A 298 21.87 7.67 -28.16
CA VAL A 298 20.99 8.03 -27.04
C VAL A 298 21.49 9.29 -26.33
N VAL A 299 22.77 9.33 -25.94
CA VAL A 299 23.28 10.42 -25.08
C VAL A 299 23.41 11.75 -25.81
N ASN A 300 23.56 11.71 -27.14
CA ASN A 300 23.67 12.89 -28.00
C ASN A 300 22.31 13.47 -28.43
N LYS A 301 21.17 12.86 -28.04
CA LYS A 301 19.84 13.39 -28.39
C LYS A 301 19.52 14.62 -27.50
N PRO A 302 19.29 15.82 -28.08
CA PRO A 302 18.91 17.00 -27.31
C PRO A 302 17.48 16.91 -26.78
N ASN A 303 17.15 17.77 -25.82
CA ASN A 303 15.77 18.06 -25.46
C ASN A 303 15.02 18.72 -26.62
N VAL A 304 13.70 18.51 -26.67
CA VAL A 304 12.79 19.01 -27.71
C VAL A 304 12.14 20.34 -27.30
N ILE A 305 11.94 20.54 -26.00
CA ILE A 305 11.34 21.75 -25.42
C ILE A 305 12.40 22.73 -24.94
N HIS A 306 12.08 24.03 -24.97
CA HIS A 306 13.02 25.13 -24.68
C HIS A 306 12.38 26.24 -23.82
N GLY A 307 13.20 27.18 -23.35
CA GLY A 307 12.73 28.38 -22.64
C GLY A 307 11.93 28.08 -21.36
N ASN A 308 10.81 28.78 -21.19
CA ASN A 308 9.92 28.63 -20.02
C ASN A 308 9.33 27.21 -19.90
N GLU A 309 9.02 26.55 -21.03
CA GLU A 309 8.45 25.20 -21.04
C GLU A 309 9.43 24.17 -20.49
N LEU A 310 10.71 24.29 -20.86
CA LEU A 310 11.80 23.47 -20.32
C LEU A 310 11.93 23.62 -18.80
N ALA A 311 11.83 24.84 -18.27
CA ALA A 311 11.86 25.09 -16.82
C ALA A 311 10.67 24.43 -16.09
N TRP A 312 9.45 24.57 -16.62
CA TRP A 312 8.27 23.93 -16.04
C TRP A 312 8.26 22.41 -16.18
N ALA A 313 8.83 21.85 -17.24
CA ALA A 313 9.00 20.41 -17.39
C ALA A 313 10.01 19.83 -16.37
N ILE A 314 11.13 20.53 -16.13
CA ILE A 314 12.09 20.18 -15.07
C ILE A 314 11.41 20.18 -13.69
N ILE A 315 10.62 21.21 -13.38
CA ILE A 315 9.82 21.29 -12.14
C ILE A 315 8.85 20.10 -12.05
N LYS A 316 8.08 19.81 -13.11
CA LYS A 316 7.16 18.67 -13.16
C LYS A 316 7.87 17.32 -12.97
N GLY A 317 9.07 17.15 -13.51
CA GLY A 317 9.90 15.96 -13.32
C GLY A 317 10.30 15.77 -11.84
N ILE A 318 10.88 16.80 -11.21
CA ILE A 318 11.24 16.81 -9.78
C ILE A 318 10.02 16.48 -8.91
N MET A 319 8.89 17.15 -9.19
CA MET A 319 7.65 17.01 -8.44
C MET A 319 7.01 15.64 -8.63
N SER A 320 7.19 14.96 -9.77
CA SER A 320 6.72 13.60 -9.99
C SER A 320 7.44 12.58 -9.10
N SER A 321 8.74 12.75 -8.86
CA SER A 321 9.50 11.92 -7.91
C SER A 321 9.07 12.14 -6.45
N ILE A 322 8.72 13.39 -6.06
CA ILE A 322 8.18 13.71 -4.73
C ILE A 322 6.74 13.17 -4.58
N ALA A 323 5.91 13.29 -5.62
CA ALA A 323 4.53 12.79 -5.63
C ALA A 323 4.48 11.26 -5.45
N ASN A 324 5.38 10.51 -6.11
CA ASN A 324 5.59 9.08 -5.90
C ASN A 324 5.81 8.72 -4.42
N PHE A 325 6.62 9.52 -3.73
CA PHE A 325 6.96 9.31 -2.32
C PHE A 325 5.93 9.84 -1.32
N SER A 326 4.89 10.56 -1.76
CA SER A 326 3.96 11.24 -0.86
C SER A 326 3.28 10.32 0.16
N ALA A 327 3.03 9.06 -0.21
CA ALA A 327 2.50 8.04 0.68
C ALA A 327 3.53 7.54 1.70
N LEU A 328 4.77 7.29 1.27
CA LEU A 328 5.86 6.81 2.15
C LEU A 328 6.38 7.90 3.10
N ILE A 329 6.35 9.17 2.69
CA ILE A 329 6.74 10.32 3.52
C ILE A 329 5.91 10.39 4.81
N VAL A 330 4.60 10.12 4.76
CA VAL A 330 3.77 10.14 5.97
C VAL A 330 3.89 8.84 6.79
N ASN A 331 4.00 7.67 6.14
CA ASN A 331 3.92 6.38 6.83
C ASN A 331 5.24 5.66 7.11
N VAL A 332 6.39 6.25 6.77
CA VAL A 332 7.72 5.77 7.21
C VAL A 332 7.84 5.43 8.71
N PRO A 333 7.12 6.07 9.68
CA PRO A 333 7.13 5.62 11.07
C PRO A 333 6.77 4.13 11.26
N ASP A 334 5.95 3.54 10.37
CA ASP A 334 5.56 2.13 10.43
C ASP A 334 6.76 1.18 10.27
N PHE A 335 7.82 1.63 9.60
CA PHE A 335 9.09 0.91 9.39
C PHE A 335 10.22 1.43 10.30
N SER A 336 10.26 2.74 10.55
CA SER A 336 11.31 3.33 11.38
C SER A 336 11.14 3.01 12.87
N ARG A 337 9.93 2.65 13.33
CA ARG A 337 9.68 2.13 14.69
C ARG A 337 10.48 0.90 15.09
N PHE A 338 10.98 0.13 14.12
CA PHE A 338 11.82 -1.04 14.37
C PHE A 338 13.32 -0.72 14.50
N ALA A 339 13.72 0.55 14.37
CA ALA A 339 15.12 0.98 14.46
C ALA A 339 15.73 0.66 15.83
N ILE A 340 17.02 0.27 15.84
CA ILE A 340 17.80 0.13 17.08
C ILE A 340 18.12 1.52 17.66
N LYS A 341 18.37 2.52 16.80
CA LYS A 341 18.70 3.92 17.18
C LYS A 341 18.14 4.91 16.13
N PRO A 342 17.67 6.11 16.51
CA PRO A 342 17.16 7.11 15.56
C PRO A 342 18.13 7.45 14.42
N LYS A 343 19.43 7.56 14.73
CA LYS A 343 20.48 7.87 13.73
C LYS A 343 20.66 6.77 12.67
N ASP A 344 20.34 5.52 13.00
CA ASP A 344 20.52 4.37 12.11
C ASP A 344 19.44 4.36 11.02
N ALA A 345 18.23 4.86 11.33
CA ALA A 345 17.17 5.14 10.37
C ALA A 345 17.34 6.51 9.67
N PHE A 346 18.05 7.47 10.26
CA PHE A 346 18.27 8.78 9.62
C PHE A 346 19.27 8.68 8.45
N TRP A 347 20.53 8.33 8.72
CA TRP A 347 21.59 8.44 7.70
C TRP A 347 21.47 7.42 6.57
N SER A 348 21.03 6.19 6.89
CA SER A 348 20.84 5.13 5.90
C SER A 348 19.82 5.52 4.82
N GLN A 349 18.67 6.04 5.23
CA GLN A 349 17.58 6.40 4.33
C GLN A 349 17.90 7.67 3.53
N LEU A 350 18.48 8.69 4.19
CA LEU A 350 18.83 9.97 3.55
C LEU A 350 19.73 9.81 2.33
N PHE A 351 20.69 8.87 2.39
CA PHE A 351 21.58 8.58 1.25
C PHE A 351 21.04 7.47 0.33
N THR A 352 20.42 6.41 0.85
CA THR A 352 20.01 5.27 -0.01
C THR A 352 18.84 5.62 -0.91
N ILE A 353 17.91 6.48 -0.49
CA ILE A 353 16.76 6.88 -1.33
C ILE A 353 17.24 7.57 -2.63
N PRO A 354 17.97 8.69 -2.60
CA PRO A 354 18.41 9.34 -3.84
C PRO A 354 19.37 8.47 -4.66
N VAL A 355 20.27 7.70 -4.03
CA VAL A 355 21.22 6.84 -4.76
C VAL A 355 20.51 5.65 -5.43
N GLY A 356 19.68 4.91 -4.70
CA GLY A 356 18.98 3.74 -5.21
C GLY A 356 17.98 4.11 -6.32
N PHE A 357 17.15 5.12 -6.09
CA PHE A 357 16.20 5.60 -7.09
C PHE A 357 16.92 6.33 -8.25
N GLY A 358 18.05 6.99 -8.02
CA GLY A 358 18.90 7.59 -9.04
C GLY A 358 19.49 6.57 -10.02
N ILE A 359 20.10 5.49 -9.50
CA ILE A 359 20.61 4.37 -10.31
C ILE A 359 19.47 3.66 -11.04
N THR A 360 18.38 3.36 -10.32
CA THR A 360 17.23 2.65 -10.90
C THR A 360 16.61 3.47 -12.04
N SER A 361 16.39 4.77 -11.83
CA SER A 361 15.81 5.66 -12.85
C SER A 361 16.73 5.85 -14.07
N PHE A 362 18.05 5.86 -13.89
CA PHE A 362 19.00 5.93 -15.01
C PHE A 362 18.81 4.76 -15.99
N ILE A 363 18.62 3.55 -15.47
CA ILE A 363 18.31 2.37 -16.30
C ILE A 363 17.04 2.63 -17.11
N GLY A 364 15.94 3.05 -16.47
CA GLY A 364 14.68 3.35 -17.15
C GLY A 364 14.82 4.43 -18.24
N ILE A 365 15.44 5.57 -17.92
CA ILE A 365 15.67 6.69 -18.83
C ILE A 365 16.45 6.26 -20.08
N ILE A 366 17.56 5.52 -19.91
CA ILE A 366 18.39 5.09 -21.04
C ILE A 366 17.67 4.01 -21.85
N VAL A 367 17.02 3.03 -21.22
CA VAL A 367 16.25 1.98 -21.90
C VAL A 367 15.07 2.56 -22.71
N SER A 368 14.34 3.51 -22.14
CA SER A 368 13.29 4.27 -22.84
C SER A 368 13.88 5.05 -24.03
N SER A 369 15.03 5.71 -23.84
CA SER A 369 15.70 6.43 -24.93
C SER A 369 16.23 5.51 -26.04
N CYS A 370 16.72 4.31 -25.70
CA CYS A 370 17.13 3.27 -26.66
C CYS A 370 15.97 2.86 -27.57
N SER A 371 14.72 2.83 -27.07
CA SER A 371 13.55 2.43 -27.86
C SER A 371 13.34 3.30 -29.12
N VAL A 372 13.64 4.61 -29.02
CA VAL A 372 13.59 5.53 -30.18
C VAL A 372 14.59 5.13 -31.25
N VAL A 373 15.80 4.76 -30.85
CA VAL A 373 16.90 4.38 -31.75
C VAL A 373 16.66 3.02 -32.39
N ILE A 374 15.97 2.11 -31.69
CA ILE A 374 15.69 0.75 -32.16
C ILE A 374 14.49 0.72 -33.12
N PHE A 375 13.40 1.44 -32.81
CA PHE A 375 12.13 1.32 -33.54
C PHE A 375 11.77 2.52 -34.41
N GLY A 376 12.34 3.70 -34.14
CA GLY A 376 11.83 4.98 -34.65
C GLY A 376 10.54 5.42 -33.94
N GLY A 377 10.31 6.74 -33.88
CA GLY A 377 9.15 7.36 -33.24
C GLY A 377 9.41 7.83 -31.80
N GLU A 378 8.38 7.77 -30.97
CA GLU A 378 8.41 8.27 -29.59
C GLU A 378 9.09 7.29 -28.61
N ALA A 379 9.51 7.81 -27.45
CA ALA A 379 10.17 7.02 -26.42
C ALA A 379 9.15 6.18 -25.63
N ILE A 380 9.38 4.88 -25.55
CA ILE A 380 8.50 3.96 -24.82
C ILE A 380 8.77 4.09 -23.32
N TRP A 381 7.91 4.85 -22.63
CA TRP A 381 8.03 5.12 -21.18
C TRP A 381 7.82 3.88 -20.28
N ASN A 382 7.02 2.91 -20.74
CA ASN A 382 6.76 1.67 -20.02
C ASN A 382 7.76 0.57 -20.45
N PRO A 383 8.59 0.03 -19.54
CA PRO A 383 9.55 -1.02 -19.88
C PRO A 383 8.90 -2.31 -20.38
N LEU A 384 7.65 -2.59 -19.98
CA LEU A 384 6.95 -3.81 -20.37
C LEU A 384 6.47 -3.74 -21.84
N ASP A 385 6.07 -2.56 -22.31
CA ASP A 385 5.68 -2.37 -23.71
C ASP A 385 6.90 -2.46 -24.65
N LEU A 386 8.09 -2.08 -24.17
CA LEU A 386 9.34 -2.30 -24.88
C LEU A 386 9.71 -3.79 -24.96
N LEU A 387 9.54 -4.53 -23.86
CA LEU A 387 9.69 -6.00 -23.87
C LEU A 387 8.65 -6.67 -24.79
N ALA A 388 7.43 -6.14 -24.87
CA ALA A 388 6.41 -6.61 -25.80
C ALA A 388 6.84 -6.41 -27.26
N LYS A 389 7.45 -5.26 -27.62
CA LYS A 389 8.01 -5.07 -28.97
C LYS A 389 9.17 -6.04 -29.27
N PHE A 390 10.08 -6.28 -28.33
CA PHE A 390 11.13 -7.32 -28.50
C PHE A 390 10.52 -8.71 -28.70
N LEU A 391 9.37 -9.01 -28.09
CA LEU A 391 8.65 -10.27 -28.28
C LEU A 391 7.95 -10.36 -29.64
N GLN A 392 7.41 -9.25 -30.16
CA GLN A 392 6.74 -9.16 -31.47
C GLN A 392 7.69 -9.40 -32.66
N GLU A 393 8.97 -9.03 -32.53
CA GLU A 393 10.01 -9.38 -33.52
C GLU A 393 10.28 -10.90 -33.62
N GLY A 394 9.87 -11.67 -32.60
CA GLY A 394 10.07 -13.11 -32.54
C GLY A 394 11.51 -13.54 -32.24
N GLY A 395 11.85 -14.76 -32.63
CA GLY A 395 13.14 -15.40 -32.34
C GLY A 395 13.26 -15.98 -30.93
N HIS A 396 13.98 -17.10 -30.81
CA HIS A 396 14.12 -17.84 -29.54
C HIS A 396 14.89 -17.03 -28.47
N GLY A 397 15.89 -16.25 -28.88
CA GLY A 397 16.68 -15.39 -27.98
C GLY A 397 15.84 -14.29 -27.32
N ASN A 398 15.07 -13.53 -28.10
CA ASN A 398 14.19 -12.48 -27.56
C ASN A 398 13.15 -13.08 -26.60
N ARG A 399 12.53 -14.21 -26.96
CA ARG A 399 11.57 -14.93 -26.11
C ARG A 399 12.18 -15.32 -24.76
N ALA A 400 13.37 -15.90 -24.74
CA ALA A 400 14.06 -16.27 -23.51
C ALA A 400 14.43 -15.02 -22.66
N GLY A 401 14.97 -13.98 -23.30
CA GLY A 401 15.32 -12.72 -22.63
C GLY A 401 14.09 -12.05 -21.98
N VAL A 402 13.00 -11.92 -22.74
CA VAL A 402 11.72 -11.38 -22.23
C VAL A 402 11.20 -12.21 -21.07
N PHE A 403 11.23 -13.55 -21.15
CA PHE A 403 10.77 -14.41 -20.05
C PHE A 403 11.56 -14.18 -18.75
N PHE A 404 12.89 -14.21 -18.79
CA PHE A 404 13.71 -14.06 -17.57
C PHE A 404 13.62 -12.65 -16.96
N ILE A 405 13.59 -11.61 -17.79
CA ILE A 405 13.43 -10.23 -17.33
C ILE A 405 12.03 -10.03 -16.74
N ALA A 406 10.97 -10.49 -17.43
CA ALA A 406 9.59 -10.40 -16.94
C ALA A 406 9.37 -11.23 -15.66
N ALA A 407 9.99 -12.41 -15.51
CA ALA A 407 9.94 -13.20 -14.27
C ALA A 407 10.60 -12.46 -13.09
N SER A 408 11.76 -11.84 -13.33
CA SER A 408 12.43 -11.01 -12.33
C SER A 408 11.61 -9.77 -11.97
N PHE A 409 10.91 -9.17 -12.94
CA PHE A 409 10.02 -8.05 -12.71
C PHE A 409 8.71 -8.45 -12.01
N THR A 410 8.17 -9.66 -12.24
CA THR A 410 7.06 -10.22 -11.44
C THR A 410 7.45 -10.31 -9.97
N LEU A 411 8.67 -10.80 -9.66
CA LEU A 411 9.22 -10.78 -8.30
C LEU A 411 9.41 -9.35 -7.76
N ALA A 412 9.86 -8.41 -8.61
CA ALA A 412 10.00 -7.01 -8.24
C ALA A 412 8.66 -6.40 -7.80
N GLN A 413 7.62 -6.54 -8.62
CA GLN A 413 6.31 -6.00 -8.35
C GLN A 413 5.65 -6.66 -7.13
N LEU A 414 5.75 -7.98 -6.98
CA LEU A 414 5.29 -8.71 -5.79
C LEU A 414 5.95 -8.16 -4.51
N GLY A 415 7.28 -8.03 -4.50
CA GLY A 415 8.02 -7.54 -3.34
C GLY A 415 7.75 -6.07 -3.01
N THR A 416 7.66 -5.18 -4.00
CA THR A 416 7.26 -3.77 -3.79
C THR A 416 5.86 -3.68 -3.20
N ASN A 417 4.92 -4.44 -3.75
CA ASN A 417 3.51 -4.34 -3.39
C ASN A 417 3.25 -4.81 -1.95
N ILE A 418 3.94 -5.87 -1.52
CA ILE A 418 3.87 -6.34 -0.14
C ILE A 418 4.48 -5.31 0.82
N ALA A 419 5.66 -4.77 0.50
CA ALA A 419 6.36 -3.79 1.34
C ALA A 419 5.59 -2.47 1.50
N ALA A 420 5.41 -1.74 0.41
CA ALA A 420 4.94 -0.35 0.44
C ALA A 420 3.42 -0.24 0.64
N ASN A 421 2.65 -1.25 0.22
CA ASN A 421 1.19 -1.17 0.15
C ASN A 421 0.48 -2.11 1.13
N SER A 422 0.63 -3.43 1.04
CA SER A 422 -0.21 -4.32 1.85
C SER A 422 0.13 -4.29 3.35
N VAL A 423 1.41 -4.14 3.72
CA VAL A 423 1.81 -3.96 5.12
C VAL A 423 1.41 -2.58 5.66
N SER A 424 1.53 -1.52 4.85
CA SER A 424 1.10 -0.16 5.20
C SER A 424 -0.41 -0.08 5.40
N ALA A 425 -1.22 -0.50 4.41
CA ALA A 425 -2.67 -0.61 4.56
C ALA A 425 -3.06 -1.55 5.72
N GLY A 426 -2.30 -2.62 5.93
CA GLY A 426 -2.44 -3.48 7.11
C GLY A 426 -2.37 -2.68 8.41
N THR A 427 -1.33 -1.86 8.57
CA THR A 427 -1.11 -1.02 9.76
C THR A 427 -2.17 0.07 9.89
N ASP A 428 -2.53 0.75 8.79
CA ASP A 428 -3.56 1.79 8.78
C ASP A 428 -4.96 1.24 9.11
N LEU A 429 -5.41 0.18 8.42
CA LEU A 429 -6.72 -0.45 8.64
C LEU A 429 -6.84 -1.02 10.06
N THR A 430 -5.72 -1.49 10.61
CA THR A 430 -5.64 -1.90 12.02
C THR A 430 -5.87 -0.72 12.96
N ALA A 431 -5.42 0.49 12.65
CA ALA A 431 -5.75 1.67 13.47
C ALA A 431 -7.18 2.20 13.27
N LEU A 432 -7.82 1.92 12.12
CA LEU A 432 -9.21 2.29 11.85
C LEU A 432 -10.22 1.36 12.54
N LEU A 433 -9.90 0.05 12.62
CA LEU A 433 -10.76 -0.98 13.21
C LEU A 433 -9.95 -1.97 14.07
N PRO A 434 -9.24 -1.53 15.14
CA PRO A 434 -8.27 -2.34 15.89
C PRO A 434 -8.87 -3.57 16.56
N ARG A 435 -10.17 -3.53 16.87
CA ARG A 435 -10.91 -4.67 17.41
C ARG A 435 -11.13 -5.79 16.38
N TYR A 436 -11.07 -5.54 15.08
CA TYR A 436 -11.46 -6.51 14.04
C TYR A 436 -10.39 -6.77 12.97
N ILE A 437 -9.48 -5.82 12.76
CA ILE A 437 -8.41 -5.91 11.76
C ILE A 437 -7.06 -6.09 12.47
N THR A 438 -6.25 -6.99 11.91
CA THR A 438 -4.81 -7.11 12.16
C THR A 438 -4.08 -6.77 10.87
N ILE A 439 -2.76 -6.53 10.92
CA ILE A 439 -1.96 -6.17 9.73
C ILE A 439 -2.18 -7.16 8.57
N ARG A 440 -2.27 -8.46 8.87
CA ARG A 440 -2.59 -9.54 7.91
C ARG A 440 -3.98 -9.37 7.27
N ARG A 441 -5.02 -9.17 8.07
CA ARG A 441 -6.40 -8.99 7.57
C ARG A 441 -6.53 -7.72 6.71
N GLY A 442 -5.89 -6.63 7.15
CA GLY A 442 -5.83 -5.38 6.38
C GLY A 442 -5.07 -5.53 5.06
N GLY A 443 -4.02 -6.35 5.02
CA GLY A 443 -3.34 -6.72 3.78
C GLY A 443 -4.26 -7.43 2.76
N TYR A 444 -5.09 -8.37 3.20
CA TYR A 444 -6.08 -9.01 2.32
C TYR A 444 -7.20 -8.06 1.86
N ILE A 445 -7.64 -7.14 2.71
CA ILE A 445 -8.60 -6.08 2.33
C ILE A 445 -7.98 -5.15 1.27
N CYS A 446 -6.71 -4.76 1.46
CA CYS A 446 -5.93 -3.98 0.50
C CYS A 446 -5.85 -4.67 -0.87
N ALA A 447 -5.59 -5.99 -0.89
CA ALA A 447 -5.57 -6.78 -2.12
C ALA A 447 -6.94 -6.85 -2.81
N ALA A 448 -8.03 -7.03 -2.04
CA ALA A 448 -9.39 -7.09 -2.58
C ALA A 448 -9.84 -5.75 -3.19
N VAL A 449 -9.55 -4.62 -2.52
CA VAL A 449 -9.83 -3.28 -3.05
C VAL A 449 -8.95 -2.98 -4.27
N GLY A 450 -7.66 -3.33 -4.21
CA GLY A 450 -6.70 -3.19 -5.32
C GLY A 450 -7.12 -3.95 -6.58
N PHE A 451 -7.74 -5.12 -6.42
CA PHE A 451 -8.31 -5.89 -7.53
C PHE A 451 -9.60 -5.26 -8.08
N ALA A 452 -10.53 -4.87 -7.21
CA ALA A 452 -11.87 -4.41 -7.60
C ALA A 452 -11.90 -3.02 -8.29
N MET A 453 -10.86 -2.21 -8.14
CA MET A 453 -10.87 -0.80 -8.56
C MET A 453 -10.46 -0.52 -10.02
N CYS A 454 -10.30 -1.56 -10.85
CA CYS A 454 -9.94 -1.45 -12.27
C CYS A 454 -8.68 -0.58 -12.54
N PRO A 455 -7.51 -0.93 -11.95
CA PRO A 455 -6.31 -0.08 -11.91
C PRO A 455 -5.70 0.28 -13.29
N TRP A 456 -5.97 -0.50 -14.33
CA TRP A 456 -5.50 -0.23 -15.70
C TRP A 456 -5.90 1.15 -16.24
N ASN A 457 -7.06 1.68 -15.80
CA ASN A 457 -7.51 3.03 -16.19
C ASN A 457 -6.52 4.13 -15.79
N LEU A 458 -5.80 3.95 -14.68
CA LEU A 458 -4.82 4.91 -14.14
C LEU A 458 -3.50 4.90 -14.94
N LEU A 459 -3.20 3.78 -15.61
CA LEU A 459 -1.97 3.54 -16.39
C LEU A 459 -2.20 3.66 -17.90
N SER A 460 -3.41 4.03 -18.32
CA SER A 460 -3.82 4.21 -19.72
C SER A 460 -3.00 5.24 -20.50
N SER A 461 -2.32 6.18 -19.83
CA SER A 461 -1.30 7.05 -20.41
C SER A 461 -0.33 7.57 -19.36
N SER A 462 0.85 8.04 -19.80
CA SER A 462 1.82 8.74 -18.96
C SER A 462 1.22 9.97 -18.28
N ASN A 463 0.42 10.75 -19.00
CA ASN A 463 -0.28 11.92 -18.48
C ASN A 463 -1.26 11.53 -17.36
N ASN A 464 -2.13 10.55 -17.60
CA ASN A 464 -3.10 10.07 -16.59
C ASN A 464 -2.38 9.62 -15.31
N PHE A 465 -1.29 8.87 -15.46
CA PHE A 465 -0.44 8.43 -14.35
C PHE A 465 0.21 9.61 -13.60
N THR A 466 0.78 10.61 -14.28
CA THR A 466 1.36 11.78 -13.58
C THR A 466 0.31 12.69 -12.92
N THR A 467 -0.89 12.82 -13.50
CA THR A 467 -2.02 13.53 -12.90
C THR A 467 -2.53 12.81 -11.67
N TYR A 468 -2.61 11.49 -11.70
CA TYR A 468 -2.90 10.61 -10.56
C TYR A 468 -1.93 10.82 -9.39
N LEU A 469 -0.62 10.83 -9.64
CA LEU A 469 0.40 11.08 -8.61
C LEU A 469 0.21 12.48 -7.98
N SER A 470 0.02 13.48 -8.84
CA SER A 470 -0.14 14.88 -8.45
C SER A 470 -1.42 15.13 -7.64
N ALA A 471 -2.51 14.43 -7.96
CA ALA A 471 -3.79 14.54 -7.25
C ALA A 471 -3.66 14.15 -5.76
N TYR A 472 -2.97 13.06 -5.47
CA TYR A 472 -2.85 12.54 -4.11
C TYR A 472 -1.75 13.20 -3.28
N SER A 473 -0.72 13.72 -3.94
CA SER A 473 0.26 14.64 -3.35
C SER A 473 -0.43 15.80 -2.60
N VAL A 474 -1.50 16.39 -3.16
CA VAL A 474 -2.26 17.50 -2.52
C VAL A 474 -2.76 17.15 -1.11
N PHE A 475 -3.36 15.96 -0.93
CA PHE A 475 -3.92 15.54 0.35
C PHE A 475 -2.82 15.13 1.34
N LEU A 476 -1.84 14.36 0.88
CA LEU A 476 -0.79 13.79 1.74
C LEU A 476 0.26 14.82 2.17
N SER A 477 0.61 15.78 1.30
CA SER A 477 1.49 16.90 1.67
C SER A 477 0.87 17.79 2.74
N SER A 478 -0.45 18.02 2.67
CA SER A 478 -1.19 18.79 3.66
C SER A 478 -1.23 18.09 5.03
N ILE A 479 -1.30 16.75 5.06
CA ILE A 479 -1.15 15.94 6.29
C ILE A 479 0.29 16.05 6.83
N ALA A 480 1.30 15.87 5.97
CA ALA A 480 2.71 15.98 6.35
C ALA A 480 3.06 17.37 6.89
N GLY A 481 2.48 18.44 6.31
CA GLY A 481 2.66 19.83 6.75
C GLY A 481 2.20 20.06 8.19
N VAL A 482 1.01 19.56 8.53
CA VAL A 482 0.50 19.58 9.91
C VAL A 482 1.40 18.77 10.84
N MET A 483 1.70 17.50 10.50
CA MET A 483 2.43 16.60 11.40
C MET A 483 3.88 17.03 11.66
N LEU A 484 4.61 17.46 10.62
CA LEU A 484 5.99 17.92 10.79
C LEU A 484 6.05 19.30 11.48
N CYS A 485 5.08 20.19 11.25
CA CYS A 485 4.98 21.43 12.02
C CYS A 485 4.67 21.16 13.50
N ASP A 486 3.73 20.26 13.79
CA ASP A 486 3.36 19.88 15.15
C ASP A 486 4.55 19.30 15.92
N TYR A 487 5.24 18.31 15.34
CA TYR A 487 6.40 17.68 15.95
C TYR A 487 7.60 18.65 16.11
N TYR A 488 8.06 19.27 15.02
CA TYR A 488 9.33 20.03 15.05
C TYR A 488 9.19 21.44 15.64
N ILE A 489 8.08 22.13 15.41
CA ILE A 489 7.95 23.56 15.72
C ILE A 489 7.10 23.79 16.97
N VAL A 490 5.91 23.17 17.04
CA VAL A 490 4.94 23.41 18.13
C VAL A 490 5.32 22.62 19.39
N ARG A 491 5.61 21.32 19.26
CA ARG A 491 5.95 20.43 20.39
C ARG A 491 7.44 20.31 20.66
N LYS A 492 8.29 20.63 19.67
CA LYS A 492 9.76 20.55 19.73
C LYS A 492 10.25 19.15 20.11
N GLY A 493 9.74 18.14 19.41
CA GLY A 493 10.00 16.72 19.63
C GLY A 493 9.13 16.06 20.71
N TYR A 494 8.51 16.81 21.61
CA TYR A 494 7.86 16.22 22.79
C TYR A 494 6.51 15.55 22.49
N LEU A 495 6.42 14.25 22.78
CA LEU A 495 5.20 13.44 22.73
C LEU A 495 5.01 12.62 24.02
N GLN A 496 3.81 12.64 24.58
CA GLN A 496 3.41 11.89 25.77
C GLN A 496 2.67 10.61 25.36
N ILE A 497 3.43 9.52 25.14
CA ILE A 497 2.96 8.36 24.37
C ILE A 497 1.76 7.62 24.99
N LYS A 498 1.66 7.52 26.33
CA LYS A 498 0.48 6.89 26.98
C LYS A 498 -0.83 7.53 26.51
N ASP A 499 -0.87 8.85 26.42
CA ASP A 499 -2.08 9.61 26.06
C ASP A 499 -2.47 9.51 24.58
N LEU A 500 -1.60 8.96 23.72
CA LEU A 500 -1.96 8.64 22.33
C LEU A 500 -2.84 7.39 22.23
N TYR A 501 -3.10 6.68 23.33
CA TYR A 501 -3.93 5.47 23.39
C TYR A 501 -5.17 5.60 24.31
N THR A 502 -5.30 6.67 25.10
CA THR A 502 -6.50 6.91 25.92
C THR A 502 -7.54 7.79 25.22
N ALA A 503 -8.80 7.67 25.64
CA ALA A 503 -9.89 8.56 25.27
C ALA A 503 -10.42 9.40 26.45
N LYS A 504 -9.67 9.44 27.57
CA LYS A 504 -9.97 10.32 28.73
C LYS A 504 -10.09 11.77 28.26
N LYS A 505 -11.18 12.46 28.64
CA LYS A 505 -11.47 13.85 28.21
C LYS A 505 -10.45 14.87 28.71
N THR A 506 -9.71 14.52 29.76
CA THR A 506 -8.60 15.30 30.34
C THR A 506 -7.28 15.13 29.59
N ALA A 507 -7.14 14.09 28.76
CA ALA A 507 -5.88 13.79 28.09
C ALA A 507 -5.55 14.84 27.00
N PRO A 508 -4.27 15.22 26.83
CA PRO A 508 -3.85 16.31 25.94
C PRO A 508 -4.29 16.14 24.48
N TYR A 509 -4.34 14.90 23.98
CA TYR A 509 -4.69 14.60 22.60
C TYR A 509 -6.20 14.40 22.35
N TYR A 510 -7.05 14.58 23.38
CA TYR A 510 -8.50 14.54 23.22
C TYR A 510 -9.05 15.79 22.52
N PHE A 511 -8.44 16.97 22.72
CA PHE A 511 -8.89 18.24 22.11
C PHE A 511 -10.42 18.46 22.20
N THR A 512 -11.07 18.81 21.09
CA THR A 512 -12.52 19.06 21.02
C THR A 512 -13.22 17.80 20.49
N TYR A 513 -13.85 17.02 21.37
CA TYR A 513 -14.52 15.74 21.06
C TYR A 513 -13.65 14.68 20.37
N GLY A 514 -12.32 14.72 20.54
CA GLY A 514 -11.34 13.86 19.86
C GLY A 514 -10.66 14.47 18.64
N PHE A 515 -11.02 15.70 18.25
CA PHE A 515 -10.56 16.36 17.03
C PHE A 515 -9.81 17.66 17.34
N ASN A 516 -8.63 17.82 16.75
CA ASN A 516 -7.90 19.09 16.77
C ASN A 516 -8.36 19.99 15.61
N TRP A 517 -9.24 20.95 15.88
CA TRP A 517 -9.78 21.83 14.84
C TRP A 517 -8.69 22.64 14.09
N ARG A 518 -7.55 22.96 14.75
CA ARG A 518 -6.42 23.66 14.11
C ARG A 518 -5.82 22.81 12.99
N ALA A 519 -5.64 21.51 13.22
CA ALA A 519 -5.11 20.57 12.24
C ALA A 519 -6.03 20.42 11.02
N TYR A 520 -7.35 20.36 11.23
CA TYR A 520 -8.31 20.28 10.14
C TYR A 520 -8.38 21.58 9.33
N ALA A 521 -8.39 22.75 9.98
CA ALA A 521 -8.37 24.04 9.29
C ALA A 521 -7.10 24.22 8.44
N ALA A 522 -5.95 23.84 9.00
CA ALA A 522 -4.65 23.85 8.30
C ALA A 522 -4.60 22.87 7.11
N TYR A 523 -5.05 21.63 7.30
CA TYR A 523 -5.15 20.62 6.26
C TYR A 523 -6.07 21.06 5.10
N ILE A 524 -7.23 21.65 5.42
CA ILE A 524 -8.15 22.19 4.42
C ILE A 524 -7.50 23.35 3.65
N ALA A 525 -6.77 24.25 4.31
CA ALA A 525 -6.05 25.33 3.62
C ALA A 525 -4.99 24.81 2.64
N GLY A 526 -4.22 23.77 3.02
CA GLY A 526 -3.24 23.11 2.14
C GLY A 526 -3.84 22.41 0.92
N ILE A 527 -5.10 21.97 1.01
CA ILE A 527 -5.84 21.44 -0.14
C ILE A 527 -6.40 22.58 -1.01
N LEU A 528 -7.02 23.59 -0.40
CA LEU A 528 -7.72 24.66 -1.12
C LEU A 528 -6.79 25.50 -2.02
N ILE A 529 -5.52 25.70 -1.63
CA ILE A 529 -4.54 26.39 -2.49
C ILE A 529 -4.30 25.66 -3.82
N ASN A 530 -4.41 24.32 -3.83
CA ASN A 530 -4.14 23.47 -4.98
C ASN A 530 -5.39 23.13 -5.83
N ILE A 531 -6.59 23.21 -5.25
CA ILE A 531 -7.78 22.55 -5.80
C ILE A 531 -8.21 23.08 -7.17
N VAL A 532 -7.99 24.37 -7.46
CA VAL A 532 -8.34 24.98 -8.75
C VAL A 532 -7.47 24.42 -9.89
N GLY A 533 -6.16 24.28 -9.66
CA GLY A 533 -5.25 23.70 -10.65
C GLY A 533 -5.45 22.19 -10.82
N PHE A 534 -5.76 21.47 -9.74
CA PHE A 534 -6.15 20.05 -9.79
C PHE A 534 -7.39 19.83 -10.66
N VAL A 535 -8.46 20.61 -10.45
CA VAL A 535 -9.69 20.52 -11.26
C VAL A 535 -9.41 20.82 -12.73
N GLY A 536 -8.52 21.78 -13.04
CA GLY A 536 -8.06 22.03 -14.40
C GLY A 536 -7.38 20.81 -15.02
N ALA A 537 -6.37 20.26 -14.35
CA ALA A 537 -5.59 19.11 -14.84
C ALA A 537 -6.42 17.83 -15.08
N VAL A 538 -7.56 17.67 -14.39
CA VAL A 538 -8.50 16.56 -14.61
C VAL A 538 -9.51 16.86 -15.73
N ARG A 539 -9.94 18.12 -15.89
CA ARG A 539 -10.98 18.50 -16.86
C ARG A 539 -10.45 18.83 -18.25
N GLU A 540 -9.26 19.40 -18.35
CA GLU A 540 -8.64 19.78 -19.63
C GLU A 540 -8.45 18.59 -20.60
N PRO A 541 -7.96 17.40 -20.16
CA PRO A 541 -7.90 16.20 -21.02
C PRO A 541 -9.26 15.64 -21.46
N THR A 542 -10.37 16.08 -20.85
CA THR A 542 -11.74 15.67 -21.18
C THR A 542 -12.53 16.76 -21.92
N GLY A 543 -11.85 17.78 -22.46
CA GLY A 543 -12.48 18.88 -23.20
C GLY A 543 -13.15 19.94 -22.32
N GLY A 544 -12.92 19.89 -21.00
CA GLY A 544 -13.32 20.94 -20.07
C GLY A 544 -12.37 22.14 -20.08
N PRO A 545 -12.76 23.27 -19.47
CA PRO A 545 -11.93 24.47 -19.43
C PRO A 545 -10.68 24.29 -18.59
N SER A 546 -9.53 24.73 -19.13
CA SER A 546 -8.25 24.83 -18.44
C SER A 546 -8.36 25.72 -17.19
N ALA A 547 -7.61 25.40 -16.12
CA ALA A 547 -7.53 26.27 -14.95
C ALA A 547 -6.74 27.57 -15.28
N PRO A 548 -6.99 28.69 -14.57
CA PRO A 548 -6.18 29.91 -14.69
C PRO A 548 -4.68 29.62 -14.49
N LEU A 549 -3.83 30.25 -15.30
CA LEU A 549 -2.40 29.92 -15.39
C LEU A 549 -1.67 29.91 -14.03
N GLY A 550 -1.96 30.86 -13.14
CA GLY A 550 -1.40 30.88 -11.79
C GLY A 550 -1.81 29.68 -10.92
N ALA A 551 -3.03 29.18 -11.08
CA ALA A 551 -3.49 27.96 -10.39
C ALA A 551 -2.83 26.70 -10.96
N GLN A 552 -2.54 26.66 -12.27
CA GLN A 552 -1.72 25.60 -12.86
C GLN A 552 -0.29 25.61 -12.30
N TYR A 553 0.33 26.79 -12.17
CA TYR A 553 1.69 26.93 -11.62
C TYR A 553 1.77 26.54 -10.13
N ILE A 554 0.76 26.86 -9.33
CA ILE A 554 0.63 26.37 -7.95
C ILE A 554 0.48 24.85 -7.93
N TYR A 555 -0.40 24.28 -8.76
CA TYR A 555 -0.60 22.83 -8.82
C TYR A 555 0.60 22.06 -9.39
N ASN A 556 1.44 22.66 -10.24
CA ASN A 556 2.73 22.09 -10.63
C ASN A 556 3.67 21.91 -9.42
N LEU A 557 3.51 22.72 -8.37
CA LEU A 557 4.28 22.70 -7.12
C LEU A 557 3.49 22.07 -5.95
N ASN A 558 2.45 21.29 -6.25
CA ASN A 558 1.40 20.87 -5.32
C ASN A 558 1.88 20.41 -3.93
N TYR A 559 2.92 19.56 -3.86
CA TYR A 559 3.46 19.05 -2.60
C TYR A 559 3.96 20.18 -1.70
N PHE A 560 4.78 21.10 -2.22
CA PHE A 560 5.29 22.22 -1.44
C PHE A 560 4.18 23.20 -1.06
N CYS A 561 3.27 23.51 -1.99
CA CYS A 561 2.16 24.41 -1.71
C CYS A 561 1.23 23.86 -0.60
N GLY A 562 0.89 22.57 -0.65
CA GLY A 562 0.08 21.93 0.39
C GLY A 562 0.81 21.83 1.74
N PHE A 563 2.07 21.36 1.72
CA PHE A 563 2.92 21.24 2.90
C PHE A 563 3.14 22.57 3.62
N ILE A 564 3.57 23.60 2.90
CA ILE A 564 3.93 24.91 3.47
C ILE A 564 2.69 25.64 3.99
N VAL A 565 1.59 25.66 3.21
CA VAL A 565 0.36 26.33 3.64
C VAL A 565 -0.25 25.65 4.86
N ALA A 566 -0.30 24.31 4.89
CA ALA A 566 -0.79 23.58 6.05
C ALA A 566 0.12 23.79 7.28
N GLY A 567 1.44 23.74 7.13
CA GLY A 567 2.39 24.00 8.22
C GLY A 567 2.26 25.41 8.80
N ILE A 568 2.22 26.45 7.95
CA ILE A 568 2.08 27.84 8.39
C ILE A 568 0.73 28.08 9.08
N VAL A 569 -0.38 27.60 8.50
CA VAL A 569 -1.71 27.78 9.10
C VAL A 569 -1.81 27.03 10.44
N TYR A 570 -1.25 25.82 10.54
CA TYR A 570 -1.22 25.08 11.80
C TYR A 570 -0.42 25.84 12.87
N TYR A 571 0.78 26.32 12.53
CA TYR A 571 1.61 27.11 13.44
C TYR A 571 0.89 28.35 13.95
N VAL A 572 0.30 29.16 13.06
CA VAL A 572 -0.43 30.39 13.42
C VAL A 572 -1.64 30.09 14.30
N LEU A 573 -2.42 29.03 14.00
CA LEU A 573 -3.55 28.64 14.82
C LEU A 573 -3.13 28.10 16.20
N CYS A 574 -1.97 27.46 16.31
CA CYS A 574 -1.38 27.05 17.59
C CYS A 574 -0.77 28.21 18.38
N LEU A 575 -0.32 29.30 17.74
CA LEU A 575 0.05 30.54 18.44
C LEU A 575 -1.17 31.25 19.02
N ILE A 576 -2.25 31.38 18.23
CA ILE A 576 -3.51 32.03 18.65
C ILE A 576 -4.25 31.19 19.70
N SER A 577 -4.18 29.87 19.58
CA SER A 577 -4.90 28.93 20.43
C SER A 577 -4.02 27.71 20.75
N PRO A 578 -3.20 27.77 21.81
CA PRO A 578 -2.24 26.72 22.16
C PRO A 578 -2.80 25.31 22.30
N VAL A 579 -1.93 24.33 22.09
CA VAL A 579 -2.18 22.90 22.29
C VAL A 579 -1.42 22.39 23.53
N PRO A 580 -1.98 21.44 24.30
CA PRO A 580 -1.31 20.85 25.46
C PRO A 580 -0.25 19.82 25.03
N ALA A 581 0.56 19.35 26.00
CA ALA A 581 1.73 18.47 25.79
C ALA A 581 2.75 19.05 24.79
N VAL A 582 3.26 20.24 25.10
CA VAL A 582 4.32 20.94 24.36
C VAL A 582 5.51 21.20 25.28
N SER A 583 6.73 21.19 24.73
CA SER A 583 7.94 21.56 25.47
C SER A 583 8.42 22.97 25.12
N ALA A 584 8.99 23.68 26.10
CA ALA A 584 9.62 24.98 25.88
C ALA A 584 10.90 24.87 25.02
N THR A 585 11.65 23.77 25.17
CA THR A 585 12.90 23.47 24.46
C THR A 585 12.78 22.12 23.72
N TRP A 586 13.74 21.77 22.86
CA TRP A 586 13.74 20.44 22.22
C TRP A 586 13.82 19.31 23.26
N LEU A 587 12.87 18.39 23.25
CA LEU A 587 12.76 17.31 24.24
C LEU A 587 12.15 16.06 23.61
N GLU A 588 12.96 15.03 23.40
CA GLU A 588 12.53 13.70 22.96
C GLU A 588 12.70 12.72 24.14
N VAL A 589 11.62 12.05 24.55
CA VAL A 589 11.60 11.14 25.72
C VAL A 589 11.41 9.66 25.35
N GLY A 590 11.74 9.29 24.10
CA GLY A 590 11.54 7.95 23.56
C GLY A 590 12.23 6.82 24.33
N ASP A 591 13.48 7.05 24.76
CA ASP A 591 14.31 6.09 25.52
C ASP A 591 13.84 5.84 26.97
N ALA A 592 12.68 6.38 27.39
CA ALA A 592 12.05 6.11 28.68
C ALA A 592 10.88 5.11 28.57
N ILE A 593 10.56 4.62 27.37
CA ILE A 593 9.30 3.94 27.07
C ILE A 593 9.56 2.47 26.72
N ASP A 594 9.77 1.68 27.77
CA ASP A 594 9.81 0.22 27.70
C ASP A 594 8.48 -0.36 28.22
N ASN A 595 7.75 -1.03 27.33
CA ASN A 595 6.48 -1.72 27.58
C ASN A 595 5.43 -0.90 28.37
N PRO A 596 4.85 0.16 27.78
CA PRO A 596 3.73 0.84 28.40
C PRO A 596 2.50 -0.08 28.43
N HIS A 597 2.11 -0.51 29.62
CA HIS A 597 0.76 -1.00 29.87
C HIS A 597 -0.24 0.08 29.46
N LEU A 598 -1.25 -0.32 28.69
CA LEU A 598 -2.23 0.60 28.10
C LEU A 598 -3.58 0.60 28.81
N ALA A 599 -3.78 -0.28 29.79
CA ALA A 599 -4.93 -0.24 30.68
C ALA A 599 -4.89 1.07 31.50
N ASP A 600 -6.05 1.71 31.66
CA ASP A 600 -6.15 2.92 32.47
C ASP A 600 -6.09 2.49 33.94
N SER A 601 -4.94 2.69 34.60
CA SER A 601 -4.89 2.69 36.06
C SER A 601 -5.36 4.06 36.54
N ASP A 602 -6.37 4.10 37.41
CA ASP A 602 -6.84 5.35 38.01
C ASP A 602 -6.02 5.68 39.28
N SER A 603 -4.70 5.51 39.19
CA SER A 603 -3.74 5.78 40.27
C SER A 603 -3.05 7.14 40.07
N GLU A 604 -2.69 7.80 41.18
CA GLU A 604 -1.84 8.99 41.14
C GLU A 604 -0.42 8.69 40.59
N GLU A 605 -0.04 7.41 40.48
CA GLU A 605 1.29 6.98 40.04
C GLU A 605 1.48 7.20 38.54
N ASP A 606 0.44 7.08 37.72
CA ASP A 606 0.51 7.32 36.27
C ASP A 606 0.75 8.80 35.94
N GLU A 607 0.06 9.72 36.65
CA GLU A 607 0.21 11.16 36.46
C GLU A 607 1.57 11.64 37.00
N LYS A 608 2.02 11.11 38.14
CA LYS A 608 3.39 11.29 38.64
C LYS A 608 4.41 10.78 37.63
N ALA A 609 4.26 9.56 37.09
CA ALA A 609 5.20 8.99 36.12
C ALA A 609 5.33 9.82 34.83
N GLY A 610 4.24 10.43 34.35
CA GLY A 610 4.28 11.38 33.24
C GLY A 610 5.15 12.61 33.55
N ALA A 611 5.00 13.18 34.75
CA ALA A 611 5.85 14.27 35.24
C ALA A 611 7.31 13.82 35.44
N THR A 612 7.58 12.63 35.99
CA THR A 612 8.95 12.12 36.17
C THR A 612 9.65 11.91 34.82
N MET A 613 8.95 11.40 33.79
CA MET A 613 9.52 11.28 32.44
C MET A 613 9.89 12.62 31.82
N TYR A 614 9.09 13.68 32.10
CA TYR A 614 9.43 15.03 31.67
C TYR A 614 10.66 15.57 32.43
N GLU A 615 10.69 15.45 33.75
CA GLU A 615 11.84 15.87 34.57
C GLU A 615 13.13 15.12 34.22
N ASP A 616 13.10 13.79 34.12
CA ASP A 616 14.29 13.00 33.76
C ASP A 616 14.74 13.26 32.32
N GLY A 617 13.82 13.53 31.40
CA GLY A 617 14.16 13.99 30.05
C GLY A 617 14.91 15.33 30.06
N VAL A 618 14.44 16.29 30.86
CA VAL A 618 15.10 17.59 31.06
C VAL A 618 16.46 17.42 31.74
N ARG A 619 16.56 16.60 32.81
CA ARG A 619 17.81 16.32 33.53
C ARG A 619 18.86 15.62 32.64
N ARG A 620 18.47 14.59 31.89
CA ARG A 620 19.35 13.90 30.93
C ARG A 620 19.88 14.84 29.86
N ARG A 621 19.08 15.83 29.41
CA ARG A 621 19.54 16.85 28.47
C ARG A 621 20.49 17.86 29.12
N GLY A 622 20.17 18.39 30.31
CA GLY A 622 21.08 19.29 31.04
C GLY A 622 22.46 18.65 31.26
N ALA A 623 22.48 17.41 31.76
CA ALA A 623 23.70 16.65 31.98
C ALA A 623 24.46 16.24 30.70
N SER A 624 23.87 16.41 29.49
CA SER A 624 24.58 16.23 28.22
C SER A 624 24.96 17.55 27.53
N GLU A 625 24.47 18.69 28.02
CA GLU A 625 24.93 20.03 27.64
C GLU A 625 26.08 20.53 28.54
N GLU A 626 26.28 19.93 29.72
CA GLU A 626 27.45 20.15 30.59
C GLU A 626 28.71 19.33 30.19
N ILE A 627 28.63 18.50 29.13
CA ILE A 627 29.69 17.53 28.74
C ILE A 627 30.26 17.82 27.32
N VAL A 628 29.96 18.99 26.73
CA VAL A 628 30.37 19.41 25.37
C VAL A 628 31.37 20.56 25.40
#